data_AF-F9WTX3-F1
#
_entry.id   AF-F9WTX3-F1
#
_cell.length_a   1.000
_cell.length_b   1.000
_cell.length_c   1.000
_cell.angle_alpha   90.00
_cell.angle_beta   90.00
_cell.angle_gamma   90.00
#
_symmetry.space_group_name_H-M   'P 1'
#
loop_
_entity.id
_entity.type
_entity.pdbx_description
1 polymer ?
#
loop_
_entity_poly.entity_id
_entity_poly.type
_entity_poly.pdbx_seq_one_letter_code
_entity_poly.pdbx_strand_id
1 'polypeptide(L)'
;MLGKSCHQLQKNKKLIEMIDTRDECKSYTEKYSVSIRLSSYAEKLDEMNNLIEWKNEMVKLVGQTHKEVKSSAYRGNLWTVNDEKVKEVVQAIRNLTDKPVVTLELLETVRVSVVEANKTVNSTVNSMENVNKTMLSALEGNGTLLPQLVGQYSEVSAQLHERKGRLATTQGNINSTMKAIENALVDVAATESLVKYVNGLILLLSLFGYSSVSRQLRGAKIASETTHDTSDAKAAALMASELPGSAHSYASTAQVEIERETGSLESIKPQLMKHLNETGISISSLTTEACDKGLSKVFNGSLAVAFSRAAGLNSSGMAKAQEALKKLKAEAALVNAKLAYINGSLQQAEKAVQDVDQHDEAVMSTVKNSIVEVVSGAMKDLCETMKGLYTFRLASTSLNEEAEGILGNVSVLVGLSNVTRNKMNKAVKTVPNAAEYFGVANRELAVFARATNKIEKLHSTVQSDVASFLEEQMKRESHINTTHMPSL
;
A
#
# COMPACT_ATOMS: atom_id res chain seq x y z
N MET A 1 -1.83 -83.49 -29.57
CA MET A 1 -2.69 -84.24 -30.53
C MET A 1 -2.02 -84.54 -31.88
N LEU A 2 -0.74 -84.21 -32.12
CA LEU A 2 -0.08 -84.43 -33.41
C LEU A 2 0.27 -85.90 -33.72
N GLY A 3 0.52 -86.73 -32.70
CA GLY A 3 0.95 -88.14 -32.88
C GLY A 3 -0.11 -89.08 -33.49
N LYS A 4 -1.41 -88.80 -33.33
CA LYS A 4 -2.48 -89.61 -33.93
C LYS A 4 -2.63 -89.35 -35.44
N SER A 5 -2.35 -88.13 -35.90
CA SER A 5 -2.44 -87.76 -37.32
C SER A 5 -1.35 -88.43 -38.16
N CYS A 6 -0.11 -88.45 -37.65
CA CYS A 6 1.02 -89.10 -38.33
C CYS A 6 0.82 -90.62 -38.47
N HIS A 7 0.22 -91.26 -37.46
CA HIS A 7 -0.08 -92.68 -37.50
C HIS A 7 -1.23 -93.03 -38.47
N GLN A 8 -2.19 -92.12 -38.65
CA GLN A 8 -3.24 -92.23 -39.66
C GLN A 8 -2.68 -92.07 -41.08
N LEU A 9 -1.77 -91.12 -41.29
CA LEU A 9 -1.05 -90.89 -42.56
C LEU A 9 -0.19 -92.11 -42.96
N GLN A 10 0.51 -92.72 -42.00
CA GLN A 10 1.24 -93.97 -42.22
C GLN A 10 0.32 -95.14 -42.57
N LYS A 11 -0.86 -95.25 -41.94
CA LYS A 11 -1.88 -96.25 -42.32
C LYS A 11 -2.39 -96.02 -43.74
N ASN A 12 -2.59 -94.78 -44.15
CA ASN A 12 -3.04 -94.43 -45.50
C ASN A 12 -1.97 -94.76 -46.55
N LYS A 13 -0.70 -94.46 -46.27
CA LYS A 13 0.42 -94.83 -47.14
C LYS A 13 0.52 -96.34 -47.33
N LYS A 14 0.34 -97.11 -46.26
CA LYS A 14 0.29 -98.58 -46.30
C LYS A 14 -0.87 -99.13 -47.13
N LEU A 15 -1.99 -98.40 -47.19
CA LEU A 15 -3.18 -98.78 -47.97
C LEU A 15 -2.98 -98.49 -49.46
N ILE A 16 -2.22 -97.44 -49.81
CA ILE A 16 -1.76 -97.14 -51.18
C ILE A 16 -0.74 -98.19 -51.63
N GLU A 17 0.20 -98.58 -50.78
CA GLU A 17 1.19 -99.65 -51.06
C GLU A 17 0.52 -101.02 -51.30
N MET A 18 -0.68 -101.28 -50.77
CA MET A 18 -1.44 -102.51 -51.05
C MET A 18 -2.04 -102.58 -52.47
N ILE A 19 -2.02 -101.48 -53.24
CA ILE A 19 -2.58 -101.42 -54.61
C ILE A 19 -1.52 -101.79 -55.66
N ASP A 20 -0.24 -101.89 -55.29
CA ASP A 20 0.86 -102.12 -56.23
C ASP A 20 0.97 -103.61 -56.65
N THR A 21 1.08 -103.88 -57.95
CA THR A 21 1.19 -105.24 -58.52
C THR A 21 2.57 -105.46 -59.11
N ARG A 22 3.21 -106.59 -58.77
CA ARG A 22 4.53 -107.03 -59.27
C ARG A 22 4.64 -106.98 -60.80
N ASP A 23 5.82 -106.57 -61.26
CA ASP A 23 6.28 -106.15 -62.60
C ASP A 23 5.97 -107.02 -63.86
N GLU A 24 5.13 -108.05 -63.83
CA GLU A 24 4.96 -108.98 -64.97
C GLU A 24 3.76 -108.69 -65.90
N CYS A 25 2.97 -107.65 -65.66
CA CYS A 25 1.81 -107.30 -66.51
C CYS A 25 1.95 -105.97 -67.29
N LYS A 26 3.15 -105.66 -67.80
CA LYS A 26 3.43 -104.39 -68.51
C LYS A 26 2.90 -104.28 -69.95
N SER A 27 2.19 -105.28 -70.51
CA SER A 27 1.77 -105.25 -71.93
C SER A 27 0.28 -105.05 -72.23
N TYR A 28 -0.58 -104.80 -71.22
CA TYR A 28 -1.96 -104.36 -71.45
C TYR A 28 -2.14 -102.90 -71.00
N THR A 29 -2.10 -102.00 -71.97
CA THR A 29 -2.53 -100.58 -71.98
C THR A 29 -3.09 -100.02 -70.67
N GLU A 30 -2.51 -98.91 -70.17
CA GLU A 30 -2.95 -98.11 -69.00
C GLU A 30 -4.47 -97.88 -68.90
N LYS A 31 -5.17 -97.89 -70.04
CA LYS A 31 -6.63 -97.74 -70.15
C LYS A 31 -7.42 -98.88 -69.49
N TYR A 32 -6.83 -100.07 -69.28
CA TYR A 32 -7.50 -101.26 -68.71
C TYR A 32 -6.91 -101.70 -67.36
N SER A 33 -5.83 -101.09 -66.88
CA SER A 33 -5.27 -101.40 -65.55
C SER A 33 -5.96 -100.58 -64.46
N VAL A 34 -6.95 -101.21 -63.83
CA VAL A 34 -7.70 -100.68 -62.70
C VAL A 34 -6.80 -100.16 -61.56
N SER A 35 -5.72 -100.87 -61.24
CA SER A 35 -4.80 -100.52 -60.15
C SER A 35 -4.08 -99.19 -60.45
N ILE A 36 -3.55 -99.01 -61.66
CA ILE A 36 -2.86 -97.78 -62.07
C ILE A 36 -3.81 -96.57 -62.02
N ARG A 37 -5.06 -96.74 -62.48
CA ARG A 37 -6.06 -95.65 -62.46
C ARG A 37 -6.41 -95.23 -61.03
N LEU A 38 -6.55 -96.18 -60.11
CA LEU A 38 -6.85 -95.90 -58.70
C LEU A 38 -5.65 -95.27 -57.98
N SER A 39 -4.43 -95.78 -58.18
CA SER A 39 -3.21 -95.22 -57.60
C SER A 39 -2.93 -93.82 -58.11
N SER A 40 -3.01 -93.58 -59.42
CA SER A 40 -2.80 -92.26 -60.01
C SER A 40 -3.79 -91.21 -59.50
N TYR A 41 -5.06 -91.58 -59.25
CA TYR A 41 -6.02 -90.66 -58.65
C TYR A 41 -5.78 -90.46 -57.15
N ALA A 42 -5.29 -91.49 -56.46
CA ALA A 42 -4.94 -91.41 -55.06
C ALA A 42 -3.73 -90.50 -54.80
N GLU A 43 -2.71 -90.53 -55.66
CA GLU A 43 -1.53 -89.67 -55.58
C GLU A 43 -1.85 -88.17 -55.74
N LYS A 44 -2.93 -87.83 -56.47
CA LYS A 44 -3.42 -86.45 -56.60
C LYS A 44 -3.98 -85.86 -55.31
N LEU A 45 -4.12 -86.65 -54.24
CA LEU A 45 -4.60 -86.19 -52.94
C LEU A 45 -3.75 -85.03 -52.40
N ASP A 46 -2.43 -85.09 -52.60
CA ASP A 46 -1.49 -84.08 -52.11
C ASP A 46 -1.54 -82.77 -52.93
N GLU A 47 -2.11 -82.81 -54.14
CA GLU A 47 -2.18 -81.69 -55.09
C GLU A 47 -3.56 -81.02 -55.15
N MET A 48 -4.61 -81.62 -54.58
CA MET A 48 -5.98 -81.10 -54.68
C MET A 48 -6.31 -80.08 -53.58
N ASN A 49 -6.77 -78.90 -54.02
CA ASN A 49 -7.26 -77.83 -53.12
C ASN A 49 -8.64 -78.13 -52.49
N ASN A 50 -9.38 -79.13 -52.99
CA ASN A 50 -10.71 -79.49 -52.51
C ASN A 50 -10.80 -80.98 -52.15
N LEU A 51 -10.65 -81.26 -50.85
CA LEU A 51 -10.65 -82.62 -50.30
C LEU A 51 -12.00 -83.35 -50.48
N ILE A 52 -13.12 -82.60 -50.53
CA ILE A 52 -14.47 -83.15 -50.72
C ILE A 52 -14.67 -83.63 -52.15
N GLU A 53 -14.17 -82.87 -53.12
CA GLU A 53 -14.24 -83.19 -54.54
C GLU A 53 -13.39 -84.42 -54.88
N TRP A 54 -12.14 -84.45 -54.39
CA TRP A 54 -11.27 -85.63 -54.48
C TRP A 54 -11.97 -86.89 -53.96
N LYS A 55 -12.59 -86.80 -52.77
CA LYS A 55 -13.30 -87.91 -52.12
C LYS A 55 -14.43 -88.47 -52.97
N ASN A 56 -15.30 -87.60 -53.49
CA ASN A 56 -16.48 -88.02 -54.24
C ASN A 56 -16.07 -88.76 -55.54
N GLU A 57 -15.06 -88.25 -56.22
CA GLU A 57 -14.54 -88.88 -57.42
C GLU A 57 -13.76 -90.17 -57.13
N MET A 58 -13.00 -90.25 -56.03
CA MET A 58 -12.32 -91.50 -55.63
C MET A 58 -13.33 -92.61 -55.28
N VAL A 59 -14.41 -92.27 -54.55
CA VAL A 59 -15.51 -93.21 -54.27
C VAL A 59 -16.18 -93.68 -55.56
N LYS A 60 -16.41 -92.75 -56.49
CA LYS A 60 -17.02 -93.05 -57.79
C LYS A 60 -16.10 -93.92 -58.65
N LEU A 61 -14.79 -93.67 -58.64
CA LEU A 61 -13.77 -94.43 -59.34
C LEU A 61 -13.69 -95.88 -58.82
N VAL A 62 -13.68 -96.08 -57.50
CA VAL A 62 -13.74 -97.41 -56.86
C VAL A 62 -15.06 -98.12 -57.20
N GLY A 63 -16.19 -97.40 -57.16
CA GLY A 63 -17.50 -97.96 -57.47
C GLY A 63 -17.67 -98.35 -58.95
N GLN A 64 -17.15 -97.55 -59.88
CA GLN A 64 -17.14 -97.84 -61.32
C GLN A 64 -16.26 -99.04 -61.63
N THR A 65 -15.05 -99.05 -61.08
CA THR A 65 -14.11 -100.16 -61.18
C THR A 65 -14.72 -101.47 -60.71
N HIS A 66 -15.40 -101.45 -59.55
CA HIS A 66 -16.08 -102.63 -59.03
C HIS A 66 -17.16 -103.16 -59.98
N LYS A 67 -17.94 -102.26 -60.59
CA LYS A 67 -18.96 -102.62 -61.60
C LYS A 67 -18.33 -103.20 -62.86
N GLU A 68 -17.25 -102.60 -63.36
CA GLU A 68 -16.50 -103.05 -64.55
C GLU A 68 -15.93 -104.45 -64.38
N VAL A 69 -15.33 -104.75 -63.21
CA VAL A 69 -14.79 -106.09 -62.91
C VAL A 69 -15.92 -107.13 -62.83
N LYS A 70 -17.06 -106.78 -62.21
CA LYS A 70 -18.22 -107.69 -62.03
C LYS A 70 -19.01 -107.97 -63.31
N SER A 71 -18.95 -107.06 -64.30
CA SER A 71 -19.64 -107.18 -65.60
C SER A 71 -18.79 -107.76 -66.72
N SER A 72 -17.47 -107.92 -66.52
CA SER A 72 -16.57 -108.47 -67.54
C SER A 72 -16.88 -109.94 -67.88
N ALA A 73 -16.76 -110.29 -69.17
CA ALA A 73 -17.09 -111.62 -69.71
C ALA A 73 -16.20 -112.77 -69.18
N TYR A 74 -15.14 -112.46 -68.43
CA TYR A 74 -14.23 -113.41 -67.79
C TYR A 74 -14.72 -113.86 -66.41
N ARG A 75 -16.03 -114.13 -66.27
CA ARG A 75 -16.63 -114.64 -65.03
C ARG A 75 -16.16 -116.05 -64.65
N GLY A 76 -15.50 -116.76 -65.55
CA GLY A 76 -14.94 -118.08 -65.31
C GLY A 76 -13.51 -118.02 -64.78
N ASN A 77 -13.37 -118.22 -63.47
CA ASN A 77 -12.26 -118.98 -62.84
C ASN A 77 -10.96 -118.29 -62.37
N LEU A 78 -10.87 -116.96 -62.13
CA LEU A 78 -9.66 -116.44 -61.44
C LEU A 78 -9.85 -115.39 -60.32
N TRP A 79 -10.99 -114.72 -60.16
CA TRP A 79 -11.13 -113.67 -59.14
C TRP A 79 -12.52 -113.61 -58.50
N THR A 80 -12.63 -113.93 -57.20
CA THR A 80 -13.81 -113.66 -56.38
C THR A 80 -13.64 -112.29 -55.70
N VAL A 81 -14.33 -111.27 -56.23
CA VAL A 81 -14.35 -109.93 -55.60
C VAL A 81 -15.39 -109.90 -54.49
N ASN A 82 -14.98 -109.56 -53.27
CA ASN A 82 -15.84 -109.48 -52.10
C ASN A 82 -16.51 -108.09 -51.99
N ASP A 83 -17.83 -108.05 -52.18
CA ASP A 83 -18.64 -106.83 -52.09
C ASP A 83 -18.49 -106.10 -50.72
N GLU A 84 -18.28 -106.85 -49.63
CA GLU A 84 -18.12 -106.30 -48.28
C GLU A 84 -16.80 -105.51 -48.14
N LYS A 85 -15.72 -106.00 -48.76
CA LYS A 85 -14.42 -105.31 -48.75
C LYS A 85 -14.45 -104.02 -49.55
N VAL A 86 -15.23 -103.96 -50.62
CA VAL A 86 -15.42 -102.72 -51.40
C VAL A 86 -16.21 -101.69 -50.58
N LYS A 87 -17.22 -102.12 -49.82
CA LYS A 87 -17.94 -101.24 -48.88
C LYS A 87 -17.03 -100.70 -47.78
N GLU A 88 -16.16 -101.54 -47.21
CA GLU A 88 -15.18 -101.10 -46.21
C GLU A 88 -14.25 -100.00 -46.78
N VAL A 89 -13.74 -100.19 -48.00
CA VAL A 89 -12.86 -99.21 -48.67
C VAL A 89 -13.61 -97.91 -48.97
N VAL A 90 -14.83 -97.98 -49.51
CA VAL A 90 -15.66 -96.80 -49.76
C VAL A 90 -15.96 -96.05 -48.46
N GLN A 91 -16.25 -96.76 -47.37
CA GLN A 91 -16.53 -96.13 -46.08
C GLN A 91 -15.26 -95.52 -45.46
N ALA A 92 -14.10 -96.16 -45.61
CA ALA A 92 -12.83 -95.62 -45.16
C ALA A 92 -12.47 -94.32 -45.91
N ILE A 93 -12.69 -94.28 -47.23
CA ILE A 93 -12.51 -93.07 -48.05
C ILE A 93 -13.48 -91.98 -47.61
N ARG A 94 -14.74 -92.33 -47.31
CA ARG A 94 -15.75 -91.38 -46.83
C ARG A 94 -15.37 -90.74 -45.49
N ASN A 95 -14.84 -91.54 -44.57
CA ASN A 95 -14.47 -91.10 -43.23
C ASN A 95 -13.11 -90.36 -43.18
N LEU A 96 -12.32 -90.37 -44.25
CA LEU A 96 -10.96 -89.83 -44.29
C LEU A 96 -10.91 -88.30 -44.14
N THR A 97 -11.98 -87.61 -44.56
CA THR A 97 -12.05 -86.14 -44.64
C THR A 97 -12.71 -85.47 -43.43
N ASP A 98 -13.44 -86.23 -42.62
CA ASP A 98 -14.26 -85.63 -41.55
C ASP A 98 -13.40 -85.02 -40.43
N LYS A 99 -12.24 -85.61 -40.15
CA LYS A 99 -11.30 -85.05 -39.14
C LYS A 99 -10.51 -83.85 -39.65
N PRO A 100 -9.89 -83.87 -40.85
CA PRO A 100 -9.15 -82.72 -41.38
C PRO A 100 -10.04 -81.50 -41.62
N VAL A 101 -11.24 -81.66 -42.18
CA VAL A 101 -12.17 -80.55 -42.46
C VAL A 101 -12.60 -79.85 -41.17
N VAL A 102 -13.02 -80.62 -40.15
CA VAL A 102 -13.35 -80.08 -38.83
C VAL A 102 -12.15 -79.37 -38.19
N THR A 103 -10.94 -79.87 -38.41
CA THR A 103 -9.72 -79.23 -37.88
C THR A 103 -9.40 -77.91 -38.59
N LEU A 104 -9.63 -77.82 -39.90
CA LEU A 104 -9.46 -76.59 -40.69
C LEU A 104 -10.50 -75.53 -40.33
N GLU A 105 -11.76 -75.90 -40.18
CA GLU A 105 -12.82 -74.98 -39.70
C GLU A 105 -12.52 -74.44 -38.30
N LEU A 106 -11.99 -75.29 -37.41
CA LEU A 106 -11.55 -74.88 -36.08
C LEU A 106 -10.37 -73.88 -36.15
N LEU A 107 -9.39 -74.14 -37.02
CA LEU A 107 -8.24 -73.25 -37.24
C LEU A 107 -8.64 -71.90 -37.82
N GLU A 108 -9.57 -71.87 -38.78
CA GLU A 108 -10.11 -70.64 -39.37
C GLU A 108 -10.84 -69.81 -38.30
N THR A 109 -11.66 -70.46 -37.47
CA THR A 109 -12.37 -69.82 -36.36
C THR A 109 -11.41 -69.24 -35.33
N VAL A 110 -10.36 -69.99 -34.97
CA VAL A 110 -9.29 -69.51 -34.07
C VAL A 110 -8.55 -68.32 -34.68
N ARG A 111 -8.20 -68.37 -35.97
CA ARG A 111 -7.53 -67.26 -36.66
C ARG A 111 -8.37 -65.99 -36.66
N VAL A 112 -9.66 -66.08 -37.00
CA VAL A 112 -10.59 -64.93 -36.95
C VAL A 112 -10.66 -64.36 -35.55
N SER A 113 -10.76 -65.23 -34.53
CA SER A 113 -10.83 -64.82 -33.12
C SER A 113 -9.54 -64.09 -32.67
N VAL A 114 -8.37 -64.55 -33.13
CA VAL A 114 -7.08 -63.89 -32.87
C VAL A 114 -7.00 -62.53 -33.54
N VAL A 115 -7.47 -62.39 -34.78
CA VAL A 115 -7.48 -61.10 -35.49
C VAL A 115 -8.41 -60.09 -34.80
N GLU A 116 -9.62 -60.51 -34.40
CA GLU A 116 -10.59 -59.69 -33.67
C GLU A 116 -10.03 -59.25 -32.31
N ALA A 117 -9.40 -60.18 -31.57
CA ALA A 117 -8.74 -59.89 -30.31
C ALA A 117 -7.59 -58.89 -30.49
N ASN A 118 -6.77 -59.05 -31.53
CA ASN A 118 -5.65 -58.15 -31.79
C ASN A 118 -6.13 -56.72 -32.15
N LYS A 119 -7.20 -56.62 -32.94
CA LYS A 119 -7.84 -55.33 -33.24
C LYS A 119 -8.37 -54.65 -31.98
N THR A 120 -9.02 -55.40 -31.11
CA THR A 120 -9.55 -54.91 -29.82
C THR A 120 -8.44 -54.44 -28.90
N VAL A 121 -7.35 -55.22 -28.79
CA VAL A 121 -6.17 -54.86 -27.99
C VAL A 121 -5.55 -53.57 -28.52
N ASN A 122 -5.30 -53.45 -29.82
CA ASN A 122 -4.71 -52.25 -30.42
C ASN A 122 -5.59 -51.01 -30.23
N SER A 123 -6.91 -51.15 -30.41
CA SER A 123 -7.86 -50.06 -30.14
C SER A 123 -7.83 -49.64 -28.66
N THR A 124 -7.71 -50.59 -27.74
CA THR A 124 -7.66 -50.32 -26.30
C THR A 124 -6.36 -49.60 -25.92
N VAL A 125 -5.22 -50.05 -26.47
CA VAL A 125 -3.91 -49.41 -26.27
C VAL A 125 -3.93 -47.96 -26.76
N ASN A 126 -4.45 -47.71 -27.97
CA ASN A 126 -4.56 -46.34 -28.52
C ASN A 126 -5.47 -45.45 -27.66
N SER A 127 -6.62 -45.95 -27.22
CA SER A 127 -7.51 -45.22 -26.31
C SER A 127 -6.82 -44.90 -24.98
N MET A 128 -6.07 -45.84 -24.43
CA MET A 128 -5.33 -45.66 -23.18
C MET A 128 -4.21 -44.63 -23.32
N GLU A 129 -3.51 -44.60 -24.46
CA GLU A 129 -2.48 -43.59 -24.74
C GLU A 129 -3.07 -42.19 -24.87
N ASN A 130 -4.23 -42.06 -25.52
CA ASN A 130 -4.95 -40.77 -25.65
C ASN A 130 -5.46 -40.26 -24.30
N VAL A 131 -6.00 -41.14 -23.45
CA VAL A 131 -6.40 -40.80 -22.07
C VAL A 131 -5.17 -40.36 -21.26
N ASN A 132 -4.06 -41.10 -21.38
CA ASN A 132 -2.80 -40.78 -20.72
C ASN A 132 -2.29 -39.38 -21.11
N LYS A 133 -2.22 -39.07 -22.41
CA LYS A 133 -1.80 -37.74 -22.90
C LYS A 133 -2.74 -36.62 -22.46
N THR A 134 -4.05 -36.83 -22.53
CA THR A 134 -5.06 -35.82 -22.15
C THR A 134 -5.01 -35.53 -20.65
N MET A 135 -4.93 -36.58 -19.83
CA MET A 135 -4.84 -36.42 -18.38
C MET A 135 -3.51 -35.81 -17.95
N LEU A 136 -2.39 -36.14 -18.59
CA LEU A 136 -1.09 -35.49 -18.35
C LEU A 136 -1.14 -34.00 -18.68
N SER A 137 -1.71 -33.65 -19.84
CA SER A 137 -1.87 -32.25 -20.26
C SER A 137 -2.77 -31.47 -19.28
N ALA A 138 -3.85 -32.10 -18.79
CA ALA A 138 -4.70 -31.51 -17.76
C ALA A 138 -3.98 -31.38 -16.42
N LEU A 139 -3.12 -32.34 -16.05
CA LEU A 139 -2.29 -32.28 -14.86
C LEU A 139 -1.24 -31.17 -14.95
N GLU A 140 -0.61 -30.98 -16.10
CA GLU A 140 0.40 -29.94 -16.32
C GLU A 140 -0.25 -28.54 -16.31
N GLY A 141 -1.37 -28.36 -17.00
CA GLY A 141 -2.11 -27.09 -17.03
C GLY A 141 -2.70 -26.71 -15.67
N ASN A 142 -3.43 -27.61 -15.02
CA ASN A 142 -4.00 -27.34 -13.70
C ASN A 142 -2.95 -27.40 -12.58
N GLY A 143 -1.90 -28.21 -12.76
CA GLY A 143 -0.80 -28.34 -11.82
C GLY A 143 0.01 -27.07 -11.72
N THR A 144 0.24 -26.35 -12.82
CA THR A 144 0.94 -25.05 -12.79
C THR A 144 0.12 -23.93 -12.16
N LEU A 145 -1.22 -23.99 -12.22
CA LEU A 145 -2.11 -22.98 -11.63
C LEU A 145 -2.05 -22.99 -10.10
N LEU A 146 -1.93 -24.17 -9.46
CA LEU A 146 -1.95 -24.27 -8.00
C LEU A 146 -0.75 -23.54 -7.32
N PRO A 147 0.52 -23.74 -7.72
CA PRO A 147 1.66 -22.95 -7.23
C PRO A 147 1.54 -21.46 -7.50
N GLN A 148 0.95 -21.07 -8.65
CA GLN A 148 0.69 -19.66 -8.96
C GLN A 148 -0.31 -19.05 -7.97
N LEU A 149 -1.40 -19.75 -7.65
CA LEU A 149 -2.39 -19.29 -6.67
C LEU A 149 -1.81 -19.23 -5.26
N VAL A 150 -1.00 -20.21 -4.86
CA VAL A 150 -0.26 -20.19 -3.60
C VAL A 150 0.68 -18.99 -3.53
N GLY A 151 1.40 -18.70 -4.62
CA GLY A 151 2.25 -17.51 -4.74
C GLY A 151 1.48 -16.21 -4.60
N GLN A 152 0.38 -16.07 -5.34
CA GLN A 152 -0.50 -14.90 -5.25
C GLN A 152 -1.08 -14.72 -3.85
N TYR A 153 -1.49 -15.81 -3.19
CA TYR A 153 -1.95 -15.78 -1.81
C TYR A 153 -0.86 -15.25 -0.87
N SER A 154 0.36 -15.77 -1.00
CA SER A 154 1.50 -15.37 -0.18
C SER A 154 1.85 -13.90 -0.37
N GLU A 155 1.87 -13.43 -1.63
CA GLU A 155 2.09 -12.03 -1.99
C GLU A 155 1.00 -11.11 -1.41
N VAL A 156 -0.27 -11.45 -1.60
CA VAL A 156 -1.40 -10.67 -1.05
C VAL A 156 -1.34 -10.64 0.48
N SER A 157 -0.99 -11.76 1.12
CA SER A 157 -0.82 -11.84 2.58
C SER A 157 0.30 -10.93 3.08
N ALA A 158 1.45 -10.91 2.41
CA ALA A 158 2.58 -10.06 2.78
C ALA A 158 2.23 -8.57 2.61
N GLN A 159 1.64 -8.20 1.47
CA GLN A 159 1.21 -6.83 1.22
C GLN A 159 0.13 -6.37 2.18
N LEU A 160 -0.81 -7.24 2.56
CA LEU A 160 -1.85 -6.93 3.55
C LEU A 160 -1.23 -6.66 4.93
N HIS A 161 -0.25 -7.49 5.33
CA HIS A 161 0.48 -7.28 6.59
C HIS A 161 1.25 -5.95 6.59
N GLU A 162 1.92 -5.63 5.49
CA GLU A 162 2.60 -4.35 5.30
C GLU A 162 1.61 -3.17 5.40
N ARG A 163 0.47 -3.25 4.69
CA ARG A 163 -0.58 -2.21 4.76
C ARG A 163 -1.10 -2.01 6.18
N LYS A 164 -1.30 -3.09 6.94
CA LYS A 164 -1.70 -3.02 8.35
C LYS A 164 -0.65 -2.28 9.19
N GLY A 165 0.64 -2.59 8.98
CA GLY A 165 1.75 -1.87 9.62
C GLY A 165 1.76 -0.38 9.26
N ARG A 166 1.63 -0.05 7.97
CA ARG A 166 1.57 1.34 7.48
C ARG A 166 0.39 2.11 8.05
N LEU A 167 -0.79 1.48 8.15
CA LEU A 167 -1.96 2.09 8.78
C LEU A 167 -1.70 2.41 10.26
N ALA A 168 -1.11 1.49 11.02
CA ALA A 168 -0.78 1.73 12.43
C ALA A 168 0.21 2.90 12.60
N THR A 169 1.27 2.96 11.76
CA THR A 169 2.18 4.12 11.72
C THR A 169 1.45 5.40 11.38
N THR A 170 0.56 5.36 10.38
CA THR A 170 -0.23 6.53 9.96
C THR A 170 -1.15 7.04 11.07
N GLN A 171 -1.82 6.13 11.79
CA GLN A 171 -2.64 6.47 12.95
C GLN A 171 -1.81 7.12 14.07
N GLY A 172 -0.60 6.60 14.33
CA GLY A 172 0.35 7.23 15.25
C GLY A 172 0.73 8.65 14.83
N ASN A 173 1.03 8.85 13.54
CA ASN A 173 1.38 10.15 12.99
C ASN A 173 0.20 11.14 13.04
N ILE A 174 -1.04 10.70 12.79
CA ILE A 174 -2.24 11.54 12.95
C ILE A 174 -2.31 12.07 14.39
N ASN A 175 -2.18 11.19 15.38
CA ASN A 175 -2.25 11.58 16.80
C ASN A 175 -1.11 12.53 17.19
N SER A 176 0.12 12.27 16.72
CA SER A 176 1.27 13.16 16.95
C SER A 176 1.05 14.54 16.34
N THR A 177 0.53 14.59 15.11
CA THR A 177 0.25 15.84 14.38
C THR A 177 -0.87 16.62 15.05
N MET A 178 -1.95 15.95 15.48
CA MET A 178 -3.01 16.58 16.27
C MET A 178 -2.47 17.26 17.53
N LYS A 179 -1.57 16.60 18.26
CA LYS A 179 -0.94 17.17 19.45
C LYS A 179 -0.05 18.38 19.12
N ALA A 180 0.70 18.33 18.01
CA ALA A 180 1.50 19.46 17.56
C ALA A 180 0.62 20.68 17.20
N ILE A 181 -0.50 20.45 16.52
CA ILE A 181 -1.48 21.49 16.21
C ILE A 181 -2.13 22.07 17.46
N GLU A 182 -2.48 21.23 18.44
CA GLU A 182 -3.04 21.69 19.71
C GLU A 182 -2.07 22.61 20.45
N ASN A 183 -0.78 22.25 20.50
CA ASN A 183 0.26 23.11 21.05
C ASN A 183 0.39 24.42 20.27
N ALA A 184 0.44 24.36 18.93
CA ALA A 184 0.54 25.55 18.08
C ALA A 184 -0.65 26.51 18.28
N LEU A 185 -1.87 26.00 18.46
CA LEU A 185 -3.04 26.83 18.77
C LEU A 185 -2.95 27.51 20.14
N VAL A 186 -2.39 26.83 21.14
CA VAL A 186 -2.13 27.40 22.47
C VAL A 186 -1.06 28.48 22.39
N ASP A 187 0.01 28.23 21.64
CA ASP A 187 1.13 29.16 21.47
C ASP A 187 0.69 30.43 20.74
N VAL A 188 -0.07 30.31 19.64
CA VAL A 188 -0.67 31.46 18.94
C VAL A 188 -1.56 32.30 19.88
N ALA A 189 -2.37 31.66 20.72
CA ALA A 189 -3.22 32.37 21.68
C ALA A 189 -2.41 33.10 22.77
N ALA A 190 -1.29 32.51 23.21
CA ALA A 190 -0.36 33.13 24.14
C ALA A 190 0.36 34.32 23.49
N THR A 191 0.83 34.17 22.25
CA THR A 191 1.46 35.21 21.44
C THR A 191 0.49 36.38 21.21
N GLU A 192 -0.76 36.11 20.83
CA GLU A 192 -1.81 37.14 20.67
C GLU A 192 -2.03 37.93 21.98
N SER A 193 -2.05 37.23 23.11
CA SER A 193 -2.22 37.85 24.44
C SER A 193 -1.02 38.72 24.82
N LEU A 194 0.19 38.27 24.53
CA LEU A 194 1.42 39.03 24.77
C LEU A 194 1.47 40.30 23.92
N VAL A 195 1.16 40.20 22.62
CA VAL A 195 1.09 41.35 21.71
C VAL A 195 0.10 42.39 22.24
N LYS A 196 -1.11 41.96 22.66
CA LYS A 196 -2.11 42.85 23.29
C LYS A 196 -1.57 43.53 24.54
N TYR A 197 -0.90 42.78 25.42
CA TYR A 197 -0.33 43.32 26.64
C TYR A 197 0.77 44.36 26.36
N VAL A 198 1.72 44.05 25.48
CA VAL A 198 2.81 44.96 25.10
C VAL A 198 2.26 46.22 24.42
N ASN A 199 1.32 46.09 23.49
CA ASN A 199 0.66 47.24 22.87
C ASN A 199 -0.05 48.11 23.91
N GLY A 200 -0.71 47.51 24.91
CA GLY A 200 -1.29 48.24 26.04
C GLY A 200 -0.27 49.01 26.87
N LEU A 201 0.88 48.41 27.19
CA LEU A 201 1.97 49.08 27.92
C LEU A 201 2.56 50.25 27.13
N ILE A 202 2.78 50.07 25.83
CA ILE A 202 3.31 51.11 24.95
C ILE A 202 2.34 52.29 24.90
N LEU A 203 1.03 52.03 24.78
CA LEU A 203 -0.02 53.06 24.85
C LEU A 203 0.03 53.83 26.17
N LEU A 204 0.14 53.13 27.31
CA LEU A 204 0.25 53.78 28.63
C LEU A 204 1.47 54.70 28.71
N LEU A 205 2.64 54.28 28.23
CA LEU A 205 3.85 55.13 28.22
C LEU A 205 3.65 56.42 27.41
N SER A 206 2.87 56.38 26.34
CA SER A 206 2.58 57.58 25.55
C SER A 206 1.69 58.59 26.29
N LEU A 207 0.82 58.10 27.18
CA LEU A 207 -0.07 58.94 27.98
C LEU A 207 0.68 59.73 29.04
N PHE A 208 1.82 59.21 29.52
CA PHE A 208 2.69 59.91 30.47
C PHE A 208 3.58 60.99 29.83
N GLY A 209 3.29 61.41 28.59
CA GLY A 209 3.93 62.57 27.97
C GLY A 209 5.33 62.33 27.39
N TYR A 210 5.78 61.07 27.29
CA TYR A 210 7.01 60.72 26.58
C TYR A 210 6.83 60.92 25.08
N SER A 211 7.23 62.11 24.60
CA SER A 211 6.98 62.58 23.24
C SER A 211 7.64 61.71 22.17
N SER A 212 8.80 61.09 22.46
CA SER A 212 9.47 60.16 21.54
C SER A 212 8.68 58.86 21.36
N VAL A 213 8.10 58.33 22.45
CA VAL A 213 7.22 57.15 22.45
C VAL A 213 5.93 57.44 21.67
N SER A 214 5.36 58.64 21.82
CA SER A 214 4.15 59.06 21.09
C SER A 214 4.35 59.19 19.56
N ARG A 215 5.57 59.50 19.13
CA ARG A 215 5.94 59.64 17.71
C ARG A 215 6.11 58.28 17.05
N GLN A 216 6.62 57.30 17.79
CA GLN A 216 6.75 55.92 17.34
C GLN A 216 5.41 55.20 17.29
N LEU A 217 4.52 55.41 18.27
CA LEU A 217 3.13 54.90 18.23
C LEU A 217 2.32 55.42 17.03
N ARG A 218 2.57 56.65 16.59
CA ARG A 218 1.97 57.21 15.38
C ARG A 218 2.53 56.59 14.09
N GLY A 219 3.73 56.02 14.14
CA GLY A 219 4.24 55.12 13.12
C GLY A 219 3.60 53.75 13.32
N ALA A 220 2.35 53.59 12.85
CA ALA A 220 1.49 52.40 12.97
C ALA A 220 2.06 51.05 12.51
N LYS A 221 3.36 50.97 12.20
CA LYS A 221 4.08 49.84 11.64
C LYS A 221 4.17 48.65 12.60
N ILE A 222 4.45 48.89 13.89
CA ILE A 222 4.57 47.82 14.89
C ILE A 222 3.24 47.12 15.14
N ALA A 223 2.18 47.89 15.37
CA ALA A 223 0.85 47.34 15.62
C ALA A 223 0.29 46.66 14.36
N SER A 224 0.54 47.21 13.16
CA SER A 224 0.09 46.59 11.93
C SER A 224 0.85 45.29 11.60
N GLU A 225 2.18 45.27 11.76
CA GLU A 225 3.01 44.09 11.45
C GLU A 225 2.74 42.95 12.44
N THR A 226 2.74 43.23 13.75
CA THR A 226 2.43 42.20 14.76
C THR A 226 1.00 41.67 14.64
N THR A 227 0.02 42.51 14.33
CA THR A 227 -1.37 42.07 14.12
C THR A 227 -1.50 41.22 12.85
N HIS A 228 -0.78 41.58 11.79
CA HIS A 228 -0.80 40.80 10.54
C HIS A 228 -0.17 39.43 10.74
N ASP A 229 1.04 39.35 11.30
CA ASP A 229 1.74 38.08 11.52
C ASP A 229 0.97 37.18 12.50
N THR A 230 0.35 37.76 13.54
CA THR A 230 -0.50 37.00 14.48
C THR A 230 -1.77 36.47 13.79
N SER A 231 -2.35 37.24 12.86
CA SER A 231 -3.50 36.80 12.06
C SER A 231 -3.12 35.67 11.11
N ASP A 232 -1.94 35.74 10.50
CA ASP A 232 -1.44 34.73 9.58
C ASP A 232 -1.09 33.43 10.33
N ALA A 233 -0.45 33.52 11.50
CA ALA A 233 -0.22 32.39 12.41
C ALA A 233 -1.55 31.71 12.78
N LYS A 234 -2.58 32.50 13.13
CA LYS A 234 -3.90 31.97 13.45
C LYS A 234 -4.57 31.28 12.25
N ALA A 235 -4.45 31.85 11.06
CA ALA A 235 -4.99 31.25 9.85
C ALA A 235 -4.29 29.92 9.52
N ALA A 236 -2.96 29.88 9.64
CA ALA A 236 -2.17 28.67 9.46
C ALA A 236 -2.54 27.57 10.48
N ALA A 237 -2.68 27.93 11.76
CA ALA A 237 -3.08 27.00 12.81
C ALA A 237 -4.49 26.42 12.59
N LEU A 238 -5.44 27.24 12.13
CA LEU A 238 -6.79 26.79 11.77
C LEU A 238 -6.78 25.84 10.57
N MET A 239 -6.03 26.18 9.51
CA MET A 239 -5.86 25.30 8.35
C MET A 239 -5.26 23.95 8.77
N ALA A 240 -4.24 23.97 9.65
CA ALA A 240 -3.63 22.77 10.19
C ALA A 240 -4.67 21.92 10.96
N SER A 241 -5.59 22.54 11.70
CA SER A 241 -6.61 21.87 12.51
C SER A 241 -7.67 21.11 11.69
N GLU A 242 -8.00 21.56 10.48
CA GLU A 242 -9.01 20.90 9.63
C GLU A 242 -8.51 19.58 9.02
N LEU A 243 -7.21 19.48 8.74
CA LEU A 243 -6.61 18.37 8.00
C LEU A 243 -6.67 17.02 8.75
N PRO A 244 -6.33 16.93 10.06
CA PRO A 244 -6.40 15.68 10.82
C PRO A 244 -7.79 15.05 10.92
N GLY A 245 -8.86 15.85 10.93
CA GLY A 245 -10.23 15.33 11.01
C GLY A 245 -10.58 14.45 9.80
N SER A 246 -10.24 14.93 8.61
CA SER A 246 -10.40 14.16 7.37
C SER A 246 -9.49 12.93 7.36
N ALA A 247 -8.22 13.09 7.77
CA ALA A 247 -7.24 12.00 7.83
C ALA A 247 -7.69 10.87 8.77
N HIS A 248 -8.26 11.19 9.92
CA HIS A 248 -8.77 10.21 10.89
C HIS A 248 -9.94 9.40 10.30
N SER A 249 -10.86 10.06 9.60
CA SER A 249 -11.98 9.40 8.91
C SER A 249 -11.50 8.43 7.83
N TYR A 250 -10.53 8.84 7.00
CA TYR A 250 -9.93 7.98 5.99
C TYR A 250 -9.17 6.80 6.61
N ALA A 251 -8.46 7.02 7.72
CA ALA A 251 -7.76 5.97 8.44
C ALA A 251 -8.73 4.91 9.00
N SER A 252 -9.86 5.35 9.57
CA SER A 252 -10.92 4.45 10.05
C SER A 252 -11.53 3.64 8.90
N THR A 253 -11.78 4.27 7.76
CA THR A 253 -12.31 3.58 6.57
C THR A 253 -11.29 2.56 6.03
N ALA A 254 -10.01 2.93 5.96
CA ALA A 254 -8.94 2.02 5.54
C ALA A 254 -8.80 0.82 6.49
N GLN A 255 -9.02 1.03 7.80
CA GLN A 255 -9.02 -0.05 8.78
C GLN A 255 -10.11 -1.09 8.49
N VAL A 256 -11.35 -0.64 8.29
CA VAL A 256 -12.49 -1.53 7.98
C VAL A 256 -12.24 -2.32 6.69
N GLU A 257 -11.65 -1.67 5.67
CA GLU A 257 -11.30 -2.34 4.42
C GLU A 257 -10.20 -3.40 4.60
N ILE A 258 -9.15 -3.09 5.37
CA ILE A 258 -8.08 -4.04 5.70
C ILE A 258 -8.64 -5.23 6.49
N GLU A 259 -9.55 -5.01 7.45
CA GLU A 259 -10.20 -6.08 8.21
C GLU A 259 -11.04 -6.98 7.29
N ARG A 260 -11.78 -6.40 6.35
CA ARG A 260 -12.54 -7.14 5.35
C ARG A 260 -11.65 -7.93 4.38
N GLU A 261 -10.54 -7.34 3.93
CA GLU A 261 -9.52 -8.01 3.12
C GLU A 261 -8.90 -9.19 3.89
N THR A 262 -8.63 -9.01 5.18
CA THR A 262 -8.11 -10.05 6.08
C THR A 262 -9.07 -11.22 6.16
N GLY A 263 -10.34 -10.99 6.46
CA GLY A 263 -11.34 -12.06 6.53
C GLY A 263 -11.53 -12.78 5.20
N SER A 264 -11.46 -12.04 4.08
CA SER A 264 -11.53 -12.63 2.73
C SER A 264 -10.32 -13.51 2.44
N LEU A 265 -9.10 -13.06 2.77
CA LEU A 265 -7.88 -13.85 2.61
C LEU A 265 -7.91 -15.12 3.49
N GLU A 266 -8.33 -15.00 4.74
CA GLU A 266 -8.51 -16.14 5.66
C GLU A 266 -9.50 -17.18 5.12
N SER A 267 -10.52 -16.75 4.37
CA SER A 267 -11.48 -17.66 3.74
C SER A 267 -10.91 -18.44 2.53
N ILE A 268 -9.88 -17.90 1.86
CA ILE A 268 -9.22 -18.53 0.71
C ILE A 268 -8.23 -19.62 1.17
N LYS A 269 -7.57 -19.41 2.32
CA LYS A 269 -6.54 -20.32 2.84
C LYS A 269 -7.03 -21.78 2.97
N PRO A 270 -8.18 -22.09 3.59
CA PRO A 270 -8.70 -23.46 3.66
C PRO A 270 -8.95 -24.08 2.29
N GLN A 271 -9.37 -23.29 1.30
CA GLN A 271 -9.64 -23.78 -0.06
C GLN A 271 -8.34 -24.19 -0.76
N LEU A 272 -7.29 -23.38 -0.65
CA LEU A 272 -5.96 -23.73 -1.18
C LEU A 272 -5.38 -24.96 -0.47
N MET A 273 -5.49 -25.03 0.86
CA MET A 273 -5.04 -26.19 1.64
C MET A 273 -5.78 -27.47 1.25
N LYS A 274 -7.09 -27.38 0.98
CA LYS A 274 -7.89 -28.51 0.50
C LYS A 274 -7.35 -29.02 -0.84
N HIS A 275 -7.11 -28.14 -1.82
CA HIS A 275 -6.58 -28.54 -3.13
C HIS A 275 -5.16 -29.11 -3.06
N LEU A 276 -4.32 -28.58 -2.17
CA LEU A 276 -2.99 -29.16 -1.89
C LEU A 276 -3.11 -30.57 -1.31
N ASN A 277 -4.00 -30.78 -0.35
CA ASN A 277 -4.22 -32.11 0.24
C ASN A 277 -4.80 -33.10 -0.76
N GLU A 278 -5.76 -32.69 -1.60
CA GLU A 278 -6.36 -33.52 -2.67
C GLU A 278 -5.32 -33.94 -3.72
N THR A 279 -4.31 -33.10 -3.97
CA THR A 279 -3.17 -33.43 -4.84
C THR A 279 -2.07 -34.22 -4.13
N GLY A 280 -2.22 -34.51 -2.83
CA GLY A 280 -1.22 -35.21 -2.03
C GLY A 280 0.03 -34.38 -1.74
N ILE A 281 -0.07 -33.05 -1.87
CA ILE A 281 0.98 -32.08 -1.55
C ILE A 281 0.78 -31.61 -0.11
N SER A 282 1.67 -32.04 0.78
CA SER A 282 1.71 -31.55 2.17
C SER A 282 2.78 -30.48 2.30
N ILE A 283 2.34 -29.24 2.56
CA ILE A 283 3.23 -28.10 2.82
C ILE A 283 2.86 -27.44 4.14
N SER A 284 3.87 -27.10 4.94
CA SER A 284 3.69 -26.38 6.20
C SER A 284 3.50 -24.87 5.97
N SER A 285 4.00 -24.35 4.86
CA SER A 285 3.88 -22.95 4.45
C SER A 285 3.35 -22.85 3.01
N LEU A 286 2.41 -21.93 2.79
CA LEU A 286 1.87 -21.61 1.47
C LEU A 286 2.88 -20.76 0.69
N THR A 287 3.92 -21.39 0.14
CA THR A 287 4.89 -20.74 -0.77
C THR A 287 4.93 -21.45 -2.11
N THR A 288 5.26 -20.71 -3.17
CA THR A 288 5.36 -21.24 -4.53
C THR A 288 6.40 -22.35 -4.61
N GLU A 289 7.57 -22.18 -3.98
CA GLU A 289 8.66 -23.17 -4.01
C GLU A 289 8.27 -24.48 -3.31
N ALA A 290 7.56 -24.39 -2.18
CA ALA A 290 7.09 -25.56 -1.46
C ALA A 290 6.03 -26.31 -2.28
N CYS A 291 5.13 -25.56 -2.93
CA CYS A 291 4.11 -26.10 -3.81
C CYS A 291 4.73 -26.77 -5.05
N ASP A 292 5.66 -26.09 -5.74
CA ASP A 292 6.36 -26.61 -6.92
C ASP A 292 7.15 -27.87 -6.61
N LYS A 293 7.86 -27.90 -5.48
CA LYS A 293 8.58 -29.09 -5.03
C LYS A 293 7.62 -30.25 -4.72
N GLY A 294 6.47 -29.95 -4.12
CA GLY A 294 5.41 -30.93 -3.87
C GLY A 294 4.86 -31.50 -5.18
N LEU A 295 4.51 -30.62 -6.11
CA LEU A 295 3.96 -30.97 -7.41
C LEU A 295 4.94 -31.77 -8.27
N SER A 296 6.22 -31.39 -8.29
CA SER A 296 7.28 -32.13 -8.97
C SER A 296 7.40 -33.58 -8.46
N LYS A 297 7.22 -33.81 -7.15
CA LYS A 297 7.18 -35.18 -6.60
C LYS A 297 5.95 -35.96 -7.06
N VAL A 298 4.81 -35.29 -7.28
CA VAL A 298 3.61 -35.93 -7.85
C VAL A 298 3.87 -36.35 -9.30
N PHE A 299 4.48 -35.46 -10.10
CA PHE A 299 4.83 -35.74 -11.50
C PHE A 299 5.89 -36.83 -11.65
N ASN A 300 6.90 -36.85 -10.79
CA ASN A 300 7.98 -37.85 -10.83
C ASN A 300 7.58 -39.20 -10.18
N GLY A 301 6.35 -39.33 -9.70
CA GLY A 301 5.83 -40.54 -9.07
C GLY A 301 5.24 -41.55 -10.07
N SER A 302 4.47 -42.52 -9.54
CA SER A 302 3.71 -43.45 -10.40
C SER A 302 2.63 -42.70 -11.18
N LEU A 303 2.54 -42.97 -12.48
CA LEU A 303 1.54 -42.41 -13.39
C LEU A 303 0.09 -42.61 -12.89
N ALA A 304 -0.20 -43.79 -12.31
CA ALA A 304 -1.51 -44.09 -11.73
C ALA A 304 -1.84 -43.16 -10.54
N VAL A 305 -0.84 -42.86 -9.70
CA VAL A 305 -0.99 -41.96 -8.56
C VAL A 305 -1.16 -40.51 -9.03
N ALA A 306 -0.41 -40.10 -10.05
CA ALA A 306 -0.55 -38.79 -10.67
C ALA A 306 -1.97 -38.60 -11.24
N PHE A 307 -2.53 -39.62 -11.91
CA PHE A 307 -3.89 -39.56 -12.45
C PHE A 307 -4.99 -39.53 -11.41
N SER A 308 -4.89 -40.31 -10.33
CA SER A 308 -5.86 -40.20 -9.24
C SER A 308 -5.83 -38.81 -8.59
N ARG A 309 -4.66 -38.17 -8.50
CA ARG A 309 -4.48 -36.83 -7.95
C ARG A 309 -4.91 -35.72 -8.92
N ALA A 310 -4.86 -35.97 -10.23
CA ALA A 310 -5.39 -35.11 -11.28
C ALA A 310 -6.83 -34.69 -11.03
N ALA A 311 -7.65 -35.67 -10.63
CA ALA A 311 -9.07 -35.47 -10.41
C ALA A 311 -9.34 -34.51 -9.24
N GLY A 312 -8.39 -34.36 -8.32
CA GLY A 312 -8.45 -33.40 -7.21
C GLY A 312 -8.23 -31.94 -7.64
N LEU A 313 -7.67 -31.70 -8.82
CA LEU A 313 -7.48 -30.35 -9.37
C LEU A 313 -8.79 -29.84 -9.99
N ASN A 314 -9.75 -29.48 -9.15
CA ASN A 314 -11.01 -28.89 -9.58
C ASN A 314 -10.80 -27.46 -10.14
N SER A 315 -10.89 -27.31 -11.46
CA SER A 315 -10.71 -26.02 -12.15
C SER A 315 -11.68 -24.94 -11.67
N SER A 316 -12.90 -25.30 -11.26
CA SER A 316 -13.89 -24.33 -10.78
C SER A 316 -13.55 -23.75 -9.40
N GLY A 317 -12.93 -24.54 -8.52
CA GLY A 317 -12.46 -24.08 -7.21
C GLY A 317 -11.26 -23.16 -7.34
N MET A 318 -10.30 -23.53 -8.19
CA MET A 318 -9.11 -22.72 -8.49
C MET A 318 -9.47 -21.39 -9.17
N ALA A 319 -10.44 -21.38 -10.09
CA ALA A 319 -10.91 -20.14 -10.73
C ALA A 319 -11.54 -19.17 -9.70
N LYS A 320 -12.33 -19.68 -8.74
CA LYS A 320 -12.91 -18.86 -7.67
C LYS A 320 -11.83 -18.27 -6.75
N ALA A 321 -10.84 -19.09 -6.36
CA ALA A 321 -9.71 -18.60 -5.57
C ALA A 321 -8.91 -17.54 -6.32
N GLN A 322 -8.70 -17.73 -7.63
CA GLN A 322 -8.04 -16.76 -8.49
C GLN A 322 -8.80 -15.43 -8.55
N GLU A 323 -10.12 -15.47 -8.75
CA GLU A 323 -10.96 -14.28 -8.82
C GLU A 323 -10.97 -13.54 -7.47
N ALA A 324 -11.06 -14.26 -6.36
CA ALA A 324 -11.01 -13.68 -5.02
C ALA A 324 -9.65 -13.00 -4.74
N LEU A 325 -8.53 -13.64 -5.11
CA LEU A 325 -7.20 -13.04 -4.98
C LEU A 325 -7.02 -11.82 -5.88
N LYS A 326 -7.54 -11.84 -7.12
CA LYS A 326 -7.54 -10.67 -8.01
C LYS A 326 -8.34 -9.51 -7.43
N LYS A 327 -9.51 -9.80 -6.85
CA LYS A 327 -10.34 -8.79 -6.18
C LYS A 327 -9.60 -8.17 -5.00
N LEU A 328 -8.95 -8.98 -4.16
CA LEU A 328 -8.12 -8.48 -3.06
C LEU A 328 -6.96 -7.59 -3.53
N LYS A 329 -6.30 -7.94 -4.64
CA LYS A 329 -5.27 -7.08 -5.24
C LYS A 329 -5.83 -5.73 -5.73
N ALA A 330 -7.05 -5.70 -6.26
CA ALA A 330 -7.68 -4.46 -6.69
C ALA A 330 -8.10 -3.58 -5.49
N GLU A 331 -8.66 -4.19 -4.44
CA GLU A 331 -9.05 -3.48 -3.21
C GLU A 331 -7.83 -2.90 -2.48
N ALA A 332 -6.69 -3.59 -2.51
CA ALA A 332 -5.42 -3.10 -1.98
C ALA A 332 -4.99 -1.74 -2.56
N ALA A 333 -5.26 -1.49 -3.85
CA ALA A 333 -4.91 -0.22 -4.49
C ALA A 333 -5.72 0.95 -3.90
N LEU A 334 -6.98 0.71 -3.54
CA LEU A 334 -7.85 1.71 -2.92
C LEU A 334 -7.35 2.10 -1.52
N VAL A 335 -7.00 1.09 -0.70
CA VAL A 335 -6.41 1.31 0.63
C VAL A 335 -5.09 2.09 0.52
N ASN A 336 -4.23 1.73 -0.44
CA ASN A 336 -2.98 2.44 -0.67
C ASN A 336 -3.19 3.91 -1.07
N ALA A 337 -4.18 4.19 -1.92
CA ALA A 337 -4.53 5.57 -2.28
C ALA A 337 -5.01 6.38 -1.06
N LYS A 338 -5.81 5.79 -0.17
CA LYS A 338 -6.23 6.44 1.09
C LYS A 338 -5.06 6.71 2.01
N LEU A 339 -4.14 5.75 2.18
CA LEU A 339 -2.93 5.95 2.99
C LEU A 339 -2.04 7.06 2.40
N ALA A 340 -1.92 7.14 1.07
CA ALA A 340 -1.18 8.20 0.41
C ALA A 340 -1.84 9.58 0.60
N TYR A 341 -3.17 9.66 0.49
CA TYR A 341 -3.93 10.88 0.76
C TYR A 341 -3.70 11.36 2.21
N ILE A 342 -3.84 10.47 3.18
CA ILE A 342 -3.61 10.80 4.60
C ILE A 342 -2.20 11.35 4.79
N ASN A 343 -1.18 10.69 4.23
CA ASN A 343 0.19 11.14 4.35
C ASN A 343 0.39 12.54 3.74
N GLY A 344 -0.24 12.82 2.59
CA GLY A 344 -0.23 14.16 1.99
C GLY A 344 -0.90 15.22 2.88
N SER A 345 -2.06 14.89 3.49
CA SER A 345 -2.73 15.78 4.44
C SER A 345 -1.89 16.04 5.69
N LEU A 346 -1.18 15.03 6.20
CA LEU A 346 -0.29 15.19 7.35
C LEU A 346 0.91 16.07 7.03
N GLN A 347 1.51 15.92 5.84
CA GLN A 347 2.61 16.79 5.39
C GLN A 347 2.15 18.25 5.25
N GLN A 348 0.93 18.48 4.76
CA GLN A 348 0.35 19.82 4.69
C GLN A 348 0.11 20.40 6.09
N ALA A 349 -0.39 19.59 7.03
CA ALA A 349 -0.60 20.01 8.41
C ALA A 349 0.73 20.34 9.11
N GLU A 350 1.76 19.51 8.92
CA GLU A 350 3.10 19.75 9.47
C GLU A 350 3.71 21.03 8.91
N LYS A 351 3.56 21.28 7.61
CA LYS A 351 3.99 22.54 7.01
C LYS A 351 3.23 23.73 7.60
N ALA A 352 1.92 23.64 7.75
CA ALA A 352 1.13 24.71 8.35
C ALA A 352 1.54 24.97 9.81
N VAL A 353 1.90 23.95 10.59
CA VAL A 353 2.48 24.13 11.94
C VAL A 353 3.85 24.83 11.87
N GLN A 354 4.71 24.48 10.91
CA GLN A 354 5.98 25.21 10.71
C GLN A 354 5.76 26.68 10.33
N ASP A 355 4.73 26.97 9.52
CA ASP A 355 4.36 28.34 9.18
C ASP A 355 3.90 29.10 10.43
N VAL A 356 3.17 28.45 11.36
CA VAL A 356 2.84 29.04 12.68
C VAL A 356 4.10 29.42 13.45
N ASP A 357 5.05 28.49 13.59
CA ASP A 357 6.30 28.74 14.33
C ASP A 357 7.07 29.93 13.74
N GLN A 358 7.13 30.03 12.40
CA GLN A 358 7.79 31.14 11.71
C GLN A 358 7.11 32.49 11.98
N HIS A 359 5.78 32.53 11.91
CA HIS A 359 5.03 33.75 12.21
C HIS A 359 5.16 34.15 13.68
N ASP A 360 5.11 33.20 14.61
CA ASP A 360 5.31 33.47 16.04
C ASP A 360 6.72 34.00 16.33
N GLU A 361 7.76 33.44 15.71
CA GLU A 361 9.13 33.97 15.81
C GLU A 361 9.24 35.41 15.28
N ALA A 362 8.58 35.71 14.15
CA ALA A 362 8.53 37.05 13.57
C ALA A 362 7.81 38.04 14.50
N VAL A 363 6.68 37.65 15.09
CA VAL A 363 5.96 38.44 16.09
C VAL A 363 6.86 38.70 17.29
N MET A 364 7.50 37.68 17.85
CA MET A 364 8.36 37.81 19.02
C MET A 364 9.57 38.70 18.79
N SER A 365 10.19 38.60 17.60
CA SER A 365 11.28 39.48 17.18
C SER A 365 10.81 40.94 17.11
N THR A 366 9.66 41.18 16.48
CA THR A 366 9.07 42.52 16.34
C THR A 366 8.70 43.11 17.69
N VAL A 367 8.06 42.33 18.58
CA VAL A 367 7.73 42.74 19.95
C VAL A 367 9.00 43.10 20.73
N LYS A 368 10.04 42.26 20.67
CA LYS A 368 11.31 42.52 21.37
C LYS A 368 11.97 43.81 20.88
N ASN A 369 12.06 44.01 19.57
CA ASN A 369 12.64 45.22 18.99
C ASN A 369 11.83 46.46 19.40
N SER A 370 10.51 46.35 19.40
CA SER A 370 9.61 47.42 19.82
C SER A 370 9.80 47.81 21.29
N ILE A 371 9.92 46.83 22.19
CA ILE A 371 10.21 47.09 23.61
C ILE A 371 11.55 47.82 23.76
N VAL A 372 12.60 47.34 23.09
CA VAL A 372 13.94 47.95 23.17
C VAL A 372 13.91 49.39 22.67
N GLU A 373 13.25 49.65 21.55
CA GLU A 373 13.11 51.00 20.98
C GLU A 373 12.32 51.94 21.91
N VAL A 374 11.18 51.48 22.44
CA VAL A 374 10.33 52.27 23.33
C VAL A 374 11.06 52.59 24.64
N VAL A 375 11.73 51.62 25.25
CA VAL A 375 12.50 51.85 26.49
C VAL A 375 13.67 52.80 26.24
N SER A 376 14.37 52.66 25.12
CA SER A 376 15.48 53.55 24.75
C SER A 376 14.99 54.99 24.49
N GLY A 377 13.85 55.15 23.83
CA GLY A 377 13.18 56.44 23.62
C GLY A 377 12.76 57.09 24.94
N ALA A 378 12.09 56.33 25.82
CA ALA A 378 11.68 56.81 27.14
C ALA A 378 12.88 57.21 28.01
N MET A 379 13.98 56.44 28.00
CA MET A 379 15.22 56.80 28.70
C MET A 379 15.83 58.09 28.15
N LYS A 380 15.81 58.29 26.82
CA LYS A 380 16.29 59.52 26.21
C LYS A 380 15.46 60.73 26.67
N ASP A 381 14.13 60.62 26.65
CA ASP A 381 13.23 61.67 27.12
C ASP A 381 13.44 61.96 28.62
N LEU A 382 13.65 60.94 29.45
CA LEU A 382 13.96 61.09 30.87
C LEU A 382 15.30 61.81 31.08
N CYS A 383 16.33 61.46 30.33
CA CYS A 383 17.63 62.13 30.38
C CYS A 383 17.52 63.60 29.95
N GLU A 384 16.76 63.91 28.90
CA GLU A 384 16.50 65.28 28.45
C GLU A 384 15.74 66.08 29.50
N THR A 385 14.72 65.47 30.14
CA THR A 385 13.96 66.08 31.23
C THR A 385 14.85 66.34 32.45
N MET A 386 15.70 65.38 32.84
CA MET A 386 16.63 65.52 33.96
C MET A 386 17.66 66.63 33.70
N LYS A 387 18.14 66.76 32.45
CA LYS A 387 19.00 67.87 32.04
C LYS A 387 18.28 69.21 32.15
N GLY A 388 17.01 69.28 31.76
CA GLY A 388 16.16 70.46 31.93
C GLY A 388 15.99 70.85 33.40
N LEU A 389 15.64 69.87 34.26
CA LEU A 389 15.51 70.06 35.71
C LEU A 389 16.83 70.51 36.37
N TYR A 390 17.95 69.92 35.96
CA TYR A 390 19.27 70.34 36.46
C TYR A 390 19.58 71.79 36.08
N THR A 391 19.30 72.18 34.84
CA THR A 391 19.46 73.56 34.36
C THR A 391 18.57 74.53 35.13
N PHE A 392 17.31 74.14 35.39
CA PHE A 392 16.38 74.94 36.19
C PHE A 392 16.84 75.08 37.65
N ARG A 393 17.33 74.00 38.26
CA ARG A 393 17.89 74.03 39.62
C ARG A 393 19.06 75.01 39.72
N LEU A 394 19.98 74.97 38.77
CA LEU A 394 21.11 75.91 38.72
C LEU A 394 20.63 77.37 38.62
N ALA A 395 19.65 77.65 37.75
CA ALA A 395 19.05 78.98 37.64
C ALA A 395 18.37 79.43 38.95
N SER A 396 17.66 78.53 39.62
CA SER A 396 17.03 78.79 40.92
C SER A 396 18.05 79.09 42.03
N THR A 397 19.15 78.35 42.09
CA THR A 397 20.25 78.62 43.04
C THR A 397 20.89 79.99 42.77
N SER A 398 21.13 80.34 41.50
CA SER A 398 21.67 81.65 41.12
C SER A 398 20.73 82.80 41.55
N LEU A 399 19.42 82.64 41.38
CA LEU A 399 18.43 83.63 41.83
C LEU A 399 18.42 83.79 43.36
N ASN A 400 18.59 82.70 44.10
CA ASN A 400 18.68 82.75 45.56
C ASN A 400 19.93 83.51 46.04
N GLU A 401 21.09 83.26 45.43
CA GLU A 401 22.33 83.99 45.72
C GLU A 401 22.19 85.50 45.43
N GLU A 402 21.53 85.85 44.32
CA GLU A 402 21.27 87.26 43.97
C GLU A 402 20.31 87.92 44.98
N ALA A 403 19.29 87.21 45.44
CA ALA A 403 18.36 87.68 46.47
C ALA A 403 19.05 87.90 47.83
N GLU A 404 19.93 86.99 48.25
CA GLU A 404 20.72 87.14 49.48
C GLU A 404 21.67 88.35 49.39
N GLY A 405 22.31 88.57 48.24
CA GLY A 405 23.16 89.74 48.01
C GLY A 405 22.41 91.08 48.12
N ILE A 406 21.18 91.14 47.60
CA ILE A 406 20.31 92.33 47.73
C ILE A 406 19.93 92.56 49.20
N LEU A 407 19.58 91.50 49.94
CA LEU A 407 19.26 91.57 51.38
C LEU A 407 20.44 92.09 52.23
N GLY A 408 21.65 91.66 51.90
CA GLY A 408 22.88 92.17 52.51
C GLY A 408 23.07 93.67 52.28
N ASN A 409 22.90 94.13 51.03
CA ASN A 409 23.01 95.54 50.68
C ASN A 409 21.94 96.41 51.36
N VAL A 410 20.69 95.93 51.45
CA VAL A 410 19.61 96.61 52.18
C VAL A 410 19.95 96.72 53.67
N SER A 411 20.51 95.67 54.28
CA SER A 411 20.90 95.70 55.70
C SER A 411 22.02 96.72 55.97
N VAL A 412 23.00 96.84 55.06
CA VAL A 412 24.05 97.87 55.14
C VAL A 412 23.45 99.27 55.04
N LEU A 413 22.50 99.49 54.12
CA LEU A 413 21.77 100.75 53.96
C LEU A 413 20.93 101.11 55.20
N VAL A 414 20.28 100.13 55.83
CA VAL A 414 19.55 100.32 57.09
C VAL A 414 20.50 100.68 58.24
N GLY A 415 21.67 100.03 58.33
CA GLY A 415 22.71 100.37 59.29
C GLY A 415 23.21 101.82 59.12
N LEU A 416 23.49 102.23 57.88
CA LEU A 416 23.87 103.60 57.52
C LEU A 416 22.77 104.61 57.89
N SER A 417 21.51 104.30 57.60
CA SER A 417 20.36 105.13 57.96
C SER A 417 20.24 105.33 59.48
N ASN A 418 20.41 104.27 60.26
CA ASN A 418 20.39 104.35 61.73
C ASN A 418 21.55 105.18 62.29
N VAL A 419 22.75 105.07 61.72
CA VAL A 419 23.91 105.90 62.10
C VAL A 419 23.63 107.37 61.78
N THR A 420 23.10 107.68 60.60
CA THR A 420 22.73 109.04 60.19
C THR A 420 21.62 109.62 61.08
N ARG A 421 20.60 108.81 61.39
CA ARG A 421 19.51 109.17 62.31
C ARG A 421 20.05 109.49 63.70
N ASN A 422 20.98 108.70 64.24
CA ASN A 422 21.61 108.95 65.53
C ASN A 422 22.47 110.23 65.53
N LYS A 423 23.16 110.51 64.42
CA LYS A 423 23.89 111.79 64.23
C LYS A 423 22.94 112.99 64.20
N MET A 424 21.82 112.88 63.48
CA MET A 424 20.77 113.92 63.44
C MET A 424 20.14 114.13 64.83
N ASN A 425 19.86 113.06 65.58
CA ASN A 425 19.28 113.15 66.92
C ASN A 425 20.24 113.80 67.94
N LYS A 426 21.57 113.66 67.75
CA LYS A 426 22.59 114.41 68.50
C LYS A 426 22.62 115.90 68.10
N ALA A 427 22.48 116.21 66.81
CA ALA A 427 22.46 117.60 66.32
C ALA A 427 21.20 118.37 66.79
N VAL A 428 20.04 117.70 66.87
CA VAL A 428 18.77 118.28 67.36
C VAL A 428 18.84 118.80 68.80
N LYS A 429 19.76 118.28 69.63
CA LYS A 429 19.94 118.75 71.02
C LYS A 429 20.68 120.08 71.15
N THR A 430 21.21 120.67 70.07
CA THR A 430 22.14 121.82 70.19
C THR A 430 21.79 123.08 69.41
N VAL A 431 20.71 123.14 68.59
CA VAL A 431 20.38 124.37 67.84
C VAL A 431 18.87 124.53 67.61
N PRO A 432 18.28 125.75 67.76
CA PRO A 432 16.90 126.03 67.41
C PRO A 432 16.77 126.49 65.94
N ASN A 433 15.91 125.79 65.20
CA ASN A 433 14.98 126.22 64.13
C ASN A 433 14.92 125.14 63.03
N ALA A 434 13.81 124.40 63.01
CA ALA A 434 13.71 123.08 62.37
C ALA A 434 13.17 123.10 60.92
N ALA A 435 12.83 124.24 60.34
CA ALA A 435 12.06 124.26 59.09
C ALA A 435 12.90 124.07 57.81
N GLU A 436 14.18 124.45 57.77
CA GLU A 436 15.00 124.38 56.54
C GLU A 436 15.72 123.03 56.32
N TYR A 437 15.85 122.18 57.34
CA TYR A 437 16.62 120.92 57.24
C TYR A 437 15.82 119.69 56.75
N PHE A 438 14.48 119.74 56.72
CA PHE A 438 13.64 118.59 56.32
C PHE A 438 13.57 118.33 54.80
N GLY A 439 14.14 119.21 53.97
CA GLY A 439 14.10 119.05 52.50
C GLY A 439 14.90 117.85 51.97
N VAL A 440 16.03 117.50 52.61
CA VAL A 440 16.89 116.37 52.20
C VAL A 440 16.33 115.04 52.71
N ALA A 441 15.85 115.01 53.96
CA ALA A 441 15.25 113.82 54.56
C ALA A 441 13.97 113.36 53.82
N ASN A 442 13.14 114.30 53.35
CA ASN A 442 11.97 113.96 52.53
C ASN A 442 12.35 113.45 51.12
N ARG A 443 13.48 113.91 50.54
CA ARG A 443 14.00 113.35 49.29
C ARG A 443 14.52 111.93 49.46
N GLU A 444 15.25 111.64 50.54
CA GLU A 444 15.70 110.28 50.85
C GLU A 444 14.53 109.33 51.14
N LEU A 445 13.51 109.79 51.88
CA LEU A 445 12.29 109.01 52.11
C LEU A 445 11.53 108.70 50.80
N ALA A 446 11.49 109.65 49.86
CA ALA A 446 10.90 109.44 48.55
C ALA A 446 11.71 108.46 47.67
N VAL A 447 13.04 108.42 47.82
CA VAL A 447 13.91 107.43 47.15
C VAL A 447 13.69 106.04 47.76
N PHE A 448 13.62 105.93 49.09
CA PHE A 448 13.28 104.67 49.76
C PHE A 448 11.88 104.17 49.37
N ALA A 449 10.87 105.04 49.33
CA ALA A 449 9.53 104.66 48.87
C ALA A 449 9.52 104.16 47.41
N ARG A 450 10.32 104.76 46.52
CA ARG A 450 10.49 104.26 45.14
C ARG A 450 11.21 102.92 45.09
N ALA A 451 12.24 102.72 45.91
CA ALA A 451 12.97 101.45 45.97
C ALA A 451 12.08 100.33 46.50
N THR A 452 11.31 100.58 47.56
CA THR A 452 10.33 99.62 48.11
C THR A 452 9.26 99.27 47.08
N ASN A 453 8.68 100.26 46.39
CA ASN A 453 7.73 99.99 45.30
C ASN A 453 8.35 99.18 44.16
N LYS A 454 9.64 99.38 43.85
CA LYS A 454 10.33 98.62 42.80
C LYS A 454 10.57 97.17 43.21
N ILE A 455 10.92 96.94 44.47
CA ILE A 455 11.08 95.61 45.07
C ILE A 455 9.74 94.87 45.12
N GLU A 456 8.66 95.54 45.54
CA GLU A 456 7.32 94.96 45.60
C GLU A 456 6.78 94.61 44.19
N LYS A 457 7.14 95.41 43.19
CA LYS A 457 6.83 95.14 41.78
C LYS A 457 7.64 93.95 41.22
N LEU A 458 8.91 93.84 41.60
CA LEU A 458 9.76 92.69 41.23
C LEU A 458 9.27 91.41 41.90
N HIS A 459 8.94 91.45 43.19
CA HIS A 459 8.38 90.32 43.92
C HIS A 459 7.06 89.85 43.31
N SER A 460 6.15 90.77 42.99
CA SER A 460 4.87 90.40 42.33
C SER A 460 5.06 89.89 40.90
N THR A 461 6.06 90.38 40.15
CA THR A 461 6.41 89.83 38.83
C THR A 461 6.97 88.43 38.95
N VAL A 462 7.90 88.18 39.86
CA VAL A 462 8.46 86.83 40.11
C VAL A 462 7.38 85.86 40.59
N GLN A 463 6.49 86.30 41.48
CA GLN A 463 5.38 85.48 41.94
C GLN A 463 4.39 85.17 40.81
N SER A 464 4.12 86.14 39.91
CA SER A 464 3.31 85.95 38.71
C SER A 464 3.99 85.01 37.71
N ASP A 465 5.30 85.12 37.51
CA ASP A 465 6.05 84.26 36.60
C ASP A 465 6.10 82.83 37.14
N VAL A 466 6.29 82.64 38.45
CA VAL A 466 6.20 81.34 39.14
C VAL A 466 4.80 80.75 39.03
N ALA A 467 3.76 81.55 39.28
CA ALA A 467 2.37 81.12 39.14
C ALA A 467 2.06 80.75 37.69
N SER A 468 2.51 81.53 36.72
CA SER A 468 2.31 81.27 35.29
C SER A 468 3.04 80.01 34.84
N PHE A 469 4.27 79.78 35.32
CA PHE A 469 5.03 78.58 35.03
C PHE A 469 4.36 77.35 35.65
N LEU A 470 3.93 77.42 36.91
CA LEU A 470 3.15 76.35 37.55
C LEU A 470 1.83 76.11 36.84
N GLU A 471 1.13 77.16 36.40
CA GLU A 471 -0.11 77.04 35.63
C GLU A 471 0.15 76.46 34.23
N GLU A 472 1.29 76.77 33.59
CA GLU A 472 1.68 76.19 32.30
C GLU A 472 2.09 74.72 32.45
N GLN A 473 2.75 74.35 33.54
CA GLN A 473 3.03 72.95 33.88
C GLN A 473 1.74 72.19 34.21
N MET A 474 0.84 72.78 35.02
CA MET A 474 -0.47 72.20 35.31
C MET A 474 -1.39 72.16 34.08
N LYS A 475 -1.29 73.10 33.13
CA LYS A 475 -2.00 73.04 31.84
C LYS A 475 -1.41 71.99 30.93
N ARG A 476 -0.09 71.78 30.94
CA ARG A 476 0.52 70.61 30.29
C ARG A 476 -0.01 69.32 30.92
N GLU A 477 -0.11 69.26 32.26
CA GLU A 477 -0.68 68.15 33.03
C GLU A 477 -2.20 67.96 32.78
N SER A 478 -2.97 69.05 32.61
CA SER A 478 -4.41 69.00 32.37
C SER A 478 -4.77 68.77 30.90
N HIS A 479 -3.98 69.25 29.92
CA HIS A 479 -4.10 68.85 28.52
C HIS A 479 -3.72 67.39 28.31
N ILE A 480 -2.80 66.84 29.11
CA ILE A 480 -2.59 65.39 29.17
C ILE A 480 -3.87 64.67 29.63
N ASN A 481 -4.63 65.22 30.59
CA ASN A 481 -5.89 64.64 31.05
C ASN A 481 -7.15 64.96 30.21
N THR A 482 -7.20 66.09 29.50
CA THR A 482 -8.40 66.54 28.73
C THR A 482 -8.35 66.21 27.24
N THR A 483 -7.17 65.95 26.67
CA THR A 483 -7.10 65.29 25.35
C THR A 483 -7.51 63.81 25.42
N HIS A 484 -7.84 63.33 26.63
CA HIS A 484 -8.36 61.99 26.92
C HIS A 484 -9.90 61.90 26.96
N MET A 485 -10.63 62.87 26.41
CA MET A 485 -12.02 62.66 26.01
C MET A 485 -12.33 63.28 24.63
N PRO A 486 -12.49 62.43 23.62
CA PRO A 486 -13.66 62.45 22.77
C PRO A 486 -14.64 61.37 23.28
N SER A 487 -15.76 61.86 23.80
CA SER A 487 -17.11 61.48 23.37
C SER A 487 -17.25 60.22 22.49
N LEU A 488 -18.02 59.27 23.03
CA LEU A 488 -19.14 58.63 22.31
C LEU A 488 -19.87 59.57 21.35
#